data_AF-A0A6S7D4J7-F1
#
_entry.id   AF-A0A6S7D4J7-F1
#
_cell.length_a   1.000
_cell.length_b   1.000
_cell.length_c   1.000
_cell.angle_alpha   90.00
_cell.angle_beta   90.00
_cell.angle_gamma   90.00
#
_symmetry.space_group_name_H-M   'P 1'
#
loop_
_entity.id
_entity.type
_entity.pdbx_description
1 polymer ?
#
loop_
_entity_poly.entity_id
_entity_poly.type
_entity_poly.pdbx_seq_one_letter_code
_entity_poly.pdbx_strand_id
1 'polypeptide(L)'
;MARTDHSFPAGSGSPAAAPAALRGRGAVTNVRHRFQKDDRVQVDDGWSASGLPADFVDAVPNTSVIPILPDVRRAPAAPKTTVTAEEARKILSRNDSPDIPFDVAVNPYRGCEHGCVYCYARPTHSYLGYSPGLDFETRLVAKANAVEALRAEISRPGYKPSPINIGSATDAYQPIERDWRLTRGMLELMLETRHPLTIVTKNALVARDLDLLAALAEQNLVVVYMSITTLDADMARTLEPRAAAPWRRLEAVRSLTAAGVPVGVLVAPVIPFINDDAMEHILQESKAAGAHYASYTVIRLPWEVKTLFEDWLNAHFPDRAQRVLHRIEDLRNGRRNDPNFGSRMRGTGIWADLLRQRFAVATRKLGLNRHRLALDCDRFLAPAPAGGSAALFPPAAAGAPVFPSPADAKASSGVPFASALPVAGAYGRGARQLRAMVAGQLSLFD
;
A
#
# COMPACT_ATOMS: atom_id res chain seq x y z
N MET A 1 31.43 -51.97 -2.24
CA MET A 1 31.12 -50.68 -1.57
C MET A 1 31.98 -49.60 -2.21
N ALA A 2 31.47 -48.94 -3.25
CA ALA A 2 32.13 -47.82 -3.91
C ALA A 2 31.58 -46.52 -3.31
N ARG A 3 32.46 -45.68 -2.75
CA ARG A 3 32.11 -44.33 -2.32
C ARG A 3 32.04 -43.45 -3.56
N THR A 4 30.89 -42.83 -3.81
CA THR A 4 30.72 -41.82 -4.85
C THR A 4 31.11 -40.45 -4.29
N ASP A 5 32.20 -39.90 -4.81
CA ASP A 5 32.63 -38.52 -4.56
C ASP A 5 31.63 -37.55 -5.21
N HIS A 6 30.74 -36.98 -4.40
CA HIS A 6 29.92 -35.83 -4.76
C HIS A 6 30.26 -34.66 -3.84
N SER A 7 31.47 -34.14 -3.97
CA SER A 7 31.86 -32.84 -3.42
C SER A 7 32.24 -31.94 -4.58
N PHE A 8 31.29 -31.12 -5.02
CA PHE A 8 31.57 -29.98 -5.89
C PHE A 8 32.43 -28.97 -5.11
N PRO A 9 33.47 -28.38 -5.72
CA PRO A 9 34.25 -27.35 -5.06
C PRO A 9 33.34 -26.15 -4.76
N ALA A 10 33.36 -25.69 -3.51
CA ALA A 10 32.75 -24.42 -3.13
C ALA A 10 33.40 -23.33 -4.00
N GLY A 11 32.62 -22.79 -4.94
CA GLY A 11 33.07 -21.71 -5.80
C GLY A 11 33.55 -20.54 -4.94
N SER A 12 34.71 -19.99 -5.27
CA SER A 12 35.33 -18.82 -4.65
C SER A 12 34.59 -17.50 -4.94
N GLY A 13 33.28 -17.57 -5.15
CA GLY A 13 32.43 -16.39 -5.19
C GLY A 13 32.15 -15.98 -3.75
N SER A 14 32.67 -14.82 -3.32
CA SER A 14 32.16 -14.14 -2.15
C SER A 14 30.61 -14.13 -2.25
N PRO A 15 29.86 -14.53 -1.21
CA PRO A 15 28.41 -14.47 -1.28
C PRO A 15 28.03 -13.06 -1.73
N ALA A 16 27.27 -12.93 -2.82
CA ALA A 16 26.81 -11.63 -3.30
C ALA A 16 26.29 -10.87 -2.08
N ALA A 17 26.92 -9.72 -1.78
CA ALA A 17 26.64 -9.00 -0.55
C ALA A 17 25.12 -8.80 -0.43
N ALA A 18 24.56 -9.14 0.73
CA ALA A 18 23.13 -8.96 0.96
C ALA A 18 22.76 -7.50 0.61
N PRO A 19 21.68 -7.28 -0.16
CA PRO A 19 21.40 -5.95 -0.67
C PRO A 19 21.18 -4.99 0.51
N ALA A 20 21.83 -3.81 0.47
CA ALA A 20 21.87 -2.89 1.59
C ALA A 20 20.54 -2.15 1.76
N ALA A 21 19.93 -2.26 2.94
CA ALA A 21 18.67 -1.59 3.25
C ALA A 21 18.79 -0.07 3.12
N LEU A 22 17.82 0.55 2.43
CA LEU A 22 17.75 2.00 2.27
C LEU A 22 16.91 2.61 3.39
N ARG A 23 17.49 3.55 4.13
CA ARG A 23 16.78 4.20 5.25
C ARG A 23 15.50 4.87 4.78
N GLY A 24 14.39 4.55 5.44
CA GLY A 24 13.07 5.13 5.12
C GLY A 24 12.41 4.51 3.88
N ARG A 25 12.92 3.39 3.37
CA ARG A 25 12.43 2.68 2.19
C ARG A 25 12.29 1.19 2.51
N GLY A 26 11.24 0.56 1.99
CA GLY A 26 10.97 -0.84 2.32
C GLY A 26 11.44 -1.81 1.25
N ALA A 27 11.42 -1.40 -0.01
CA ALA A 27 12.14 -2.11 -1.05
C ALA A 27 13.64 -1.80 -0.95
N VAL A 28 14.47 -2.84 -1.01
CA VAL A 28 15.93 -2.69 -0.97
C VAL A 28 16.47 -2.27 -2.33
N THR A 29 15.85 -2.75 -3.42
CA THR A 29 16.23 -2.49 -4.80
C THR A 29 15.00 -2.36 -5.71
N ASN A 30 15.22 -1.90 -6.94
CA ASN A 30 14.22 -2.04 -8.01
C ASN A 30 14.33 -3.44 -8.61
N VAL A 31 13.25 -4.21 -8.51
CA VAL A 31 13.10 -5.50 -9.20
C VAL A 31 12.54 -5.29 -10.60
N ARG A 32 12.94 -6.14 -11.54
CA ARG A 32 12.36 -6.16 -12.88
C ARG A 32 10.85 -6.39 -12.80
N HIS A 33 10.08 -5.58 -13.53
CA HIS A 33 8.65 -5.78 -13.64
C HIS A 33 8.31 -6.77 -14.77
N ARG A 34 7.25 -7.56 -14.62
CA ARG A 34 6.88 -8.65 -15.56
C ARG A 34 6.69 -8.28 -17.03
N PHE A 35 6.46 -7.01 -17.34
CA PHE A 35 6.23 -6.53 -18.72
C PHE A 35 7.51 -5.98 -19.35
N GLN A 36 8.59 -5.89 -18.59
CA GLN A 36 9.88 -5.41 -19.03
C GLN A 36 10.61 -6.51 -19.79
N LYS A 37 11.16 -6.20 -20.97
CA LYS A 37 11.96 -7.13 -21.78
C LYS A 37 13.45 -7.06 -21.43
N ASP A 38 13.94 -5.87 -21.11
CA ASP A 38 15.36 -5.61 -20.90
C ASP A 38 15.70 -5.49 -19.42
N ASP A 39 16.82 -6.07 -18.99
CA ASP A 39 17.33 -5.91 -17.62
C ASP A 39 18.18 -4.63 -17.52
N ARG A 40 18.05 -3.92 -16.40
CA ARG A 40 18.90 -2.78 -16.06
C ARG A 40 19.52 -3.03 -14.71
N VAL A 41 20.85 -3.02 -14.65
CA VAL A 41 21.62 -3.17 -13.41
C VAL A 41 22.27 -1.83 -13.12
N GLN A 42 22.14 -1.35 -11.89
CA GLN A 42 22.99 -0.23 -11.46
C GLN A 42 24.39 -0.76 -11.23
N VAL A 43 25.34 -0.20 -11.98
CA VAL A 43 26.76 -0.48 -11.86
C VAL A 43 27.40 0.79 -11.34
N ASP A 44 28.14 0.67 -10.24
CA ASP A 44 29.07 1.73 -9.83
C ASP A 44 30.17 1.78 -10.89
N ASP A 45 30.24 2.90 -11.63
CA ASP A 45 31.24 3.11 -12.66
C ASP A 45 32.61 3.52 -12.09
N GLY A 46 32.73 3.57 -10.76
CA GLY A 46 33.97 3.90 -10.04
C GLY A 46 34.21 5.41 -9.93
N TRP A 47 33.30 6.23 -10.45
CA TRP A 47 33.40 7.68 -10.40
C TRP A 47 32.59 8.23 -9.23
N SER A 48 33.28 8.84 -8.27
CA SER A 48 32.62 9.60 -7.22
C SER A 48 31.88 10.81 -7.81
N ALA A 49 30.88 11.35 -7.10
CA ALA A 49 30.19 12.60 -7.49
C ALA A 49 31.16 13.80 -7.62
N SER A 50 32.39 13.69 -7.12
CA SER A 50 33.49 14.63 -7.32
C SER A 50 34.22 14.49 -8.67
N GLY A 51 33.90 13.51 -9.51
CA GLY A 51 34.58 13.27 -10.78
C GLY A 51 36.01 12.75 -10.62
N LEU A 52 36.36 12.19 -9.47
CA LEU A 52 37.63 11.52 -9.21
C LEU A 52 37.39 10.02 -9.04
N PRO A 53 38.27 9.17 -9.59
CA PRO A 53 38.16 7.73 -9.42
C PRO A 53 38.41 7.37 -7.94
N ALA A 54 37.66 6.38 -7.44
CA ALA A 54 37.61 6.06 -6.00
C ALA A 54 38.97 5.69 -5.38
N ASP A 55 39.90 5.22 -6.21
CA ASP A 55 41.28 4.82 -5.90
C ASP A 55 42.29 6.00 -5.92
N PHE A 56 41.88 7.20 -6.34
CA PHE A 56 42.76 8.37 -6.38
C PHE A 56 43.33 8.73 -5.00
N VAL A 57 42.59 8.42 -3.93
CA VAL A 57 42.99 8.70 -2.55
C VAL A 57 44.08 7.73 -2.07
N ASP A 58 44.08 6.49 -2.57
CA ASP A 58 45.05 5.45 -2.22
C ASP A 58 46.37 5.58 -3.01
N ALA A 59 46.36 6.34 -4.12
CA ALA A 59 47.53 6.59 -4.96
C ALA A 59 48.38 7.81 -4.54
N VAL A 60 47.98 8.55 -3.50
CA VAL A 60 48.71 9.74 -3.02
C VAL A 60 49.86 9.31 -2.10
N PRO A 61 51.12 9.68 -2.39
CA PRO A 61 52.25 9.40 -1.50
C PRO A 61 52.06 10.06 -0.12
N ASN A 62 52.35 9.32 0.96
CA ASN A 62 52.24 9.70 2.39
C ASN A 62 52.96 11.00 2.80
N THR A 63 53.69 11.65 1.89
CA THR A 63 54.42 12.92 2.10
C THR A 63 53.68 14.15 1.61
N SER A 64 52.50 13.98 1.00
CA SER A 64 51.66 15.08 0.54
C SER A 64 50.74 15.49 1.68
N VAL A 65 50.67 16.78 2.01
CA VAL A 65 49.62 17.29 2.90
C VAL A 65 48.29 17.05 2.20
N ILE A 66 47.61 15.96 2.55
CA ILE A 66 46.24 15.71 2.14
C ILE A 66 45.42 16.80 2.86
N PRO A 67 44.85 17.81 2.17
CA PRO A 67 43.86 18.64 2.83
C PRO A 67 42.81 17.67 3.36
N ILE A 68 42.38 17.82 4.62
CA ILE A 68 41.25 17.05 5.15
C ILE A 68 40.05 17.42 4.27
N LEU A 69 39.89 16.69 3.16
CA LEU A 69 38.73 16.77 2.32
C LEU A 69 37.61 16.21 3.20
N PRO A 70 36.50 16.94 3.38
CA PRO A 70 35.38 16.44 4.16
C PRO A 70 35.03 15.04 3.64
N ASP A 71 34.78 14.09 4.55
CA ASP A 71 34.45 12.71 4.18
C ASP A 71 33.33 12.69 3.12
N VAL A 72 33.74 12.53 1.87
CA VAL A 72 32.88 12.57 0.67
C VAL A 72 32.30 11.20 0.37
N ARG A 73 32.44 10.22 1.28
CA ARG A 73 31.54 9.05 1.35
C ARG A 73 30.15 9.49 1.81
N ARG A 74 29.57 10.45 1.09
CA ARG A 74 28.19 10.85 1.24
C ARG A 74 27.39 9.63 0.80
N ALA A 75 26.81 8.92 1.78
CA ALA A 75 25.81 7.90 1.50
C ALA A 75 24.86 8.45 0.43
N PRO A 76 24.55 7.67 -0.62
CA PRO A 76 23.75 8.16 -1.73
C PRO A 76 22.49 8.83 -1.18
N ALA A 77 22.18 10.02 -1.70
CA ALA A 77 21.06 10.79 -1.20
C ALA A 77 19.80 9.93 -1.24
N ALA A 78 19.06 9.89 -0.12
CA ALA A 78 17.85 9.07 -0.03
C ALA A 78 16.95 9.39 -1.23
N PRO A 79 16.43 8.36 -1.94
CA PRO A 79 15.67 8.59 -3.17
C PRO A 79 14.47 9.48 -2.84
N LYS A 80 14.31 10.59 -3.56
CA LYS A 80 13.21 11.53 -3.35
C LYS A 80 11.92 10.93 -3.91
N THR A 81 10.81 11.13 -3.22
CA THR A 81 9.50 10.80 -3.79
C THR A 81 9.08 11.90 -4.76
N THR A 82 8.62 11.52 -5.95
CA THR A 82 7.99 12.38 -6.94
C THR A 82 6.53 11.97 -7.12
N VAL A 83 5.68 12.95 -7.38
CA VAL A 83 4.25 12.74 -7.62
C VAL A 83 3.87 13.38 -8.94
N THR A 84 3.30 12.61 -9.85
CA THR A 84 2.76 13.11 -11.12
C THR A 84 1.24 13.21 -11.03
N ALA A 85 0.66 14.29 -11.52
CA ALA A 85 -0.79 14.42 -11.66
C ALA A 85 -1.31 13.61 -12.86
N GLU A 86 -2.42 12.90 -12.69
CA GLU A 86 -3.16 12.21 -13.76
C GLU A 86 -4.65 12.59 -13.70
N GLU A 87 -5.26 12.76 -14.87
CA GLU A 87 -6.72 12.87 -15.03
C GLU A 87 -7.33 11.48 -15.18
N ALA A 88 -8.06 11.03 -14.16
CA ALA A 88 -8.74 9.73 -14.17
C ALA A 88 -10.01 9.79 -15.04
N ARG A 89 -10.11 8.90 -16.04
CA ARG A 89 -11.35 8.70 -16.80
C ARG A 89 -12.44 7.97 -16.01
N LYS A 90 -12.00 7.09 -15.11
CA LYS A 90 -12.82 6.35 -14.13
C LYS A 90 -12.01 6.22 -12.86
N ILE A 91 -12.68 6.40 -11.73
CA ILE A 91 -12.10 6.32 -10.39
C ILE A 91 -12.58 5.10 -9.62
N LEU A 92 -13.82 4.64 -9.88
CA LEU A 92 -14.38 3.46 -9.23
C LEU A 92 -13.84 2.18 -9.87
N SER A 93 -13.40 1.27 -9.01
CA SER A 93 -12.96 -0.08 -9.35
C SER A 93 -13.91 -1.08 -8.73
N ARG A 94 -14.19 -2.18 -9.44
CA ARG A 94 -15.09 -3.25 -8.98
C ARG A 94 -14.36 -4.58 -8.87
N ASN A 95 -14.80 -5.41 -7.94
CA ASN A 95 -14.30 -6.76 -7.74
C ASN A 95 -15.44 -7.73 -7.40
N ASP A 96 -15.20 -9.01 -7.62
CA ASP A 96 -16.12 -10.12 -7.40
C ASP A 96 -15.62 -11.09 -6.31
N SER A 97 -14.71 -10.63 -5.45
CA SER A 97 -14.05 -11.51 -4.49
C SER A 97 -14.97 -11.83 -3.31
N PRO A 98 -15.16 -13.12 -2.97
CA PRO A 98 -15.91 -13.51 -1.79
C PRO A 98 -15.12 -13.30 -0.48
N ASP A 99 -13.84 -12.92 -0.56
CA ASP A 99 -12.95 -12.80 0.61
C ASP A 99 -13.04 -11.43 1.28
N ILE A 100 -13.61 -10.43 0.61
CA ILE A 100 -13.68 -9.05 1.09
C ILE A 100 -15.13 -8.57 1.16
N PRO A 101 -15.48 -7.73 2.16
CA PRO A 101 -16.87 -7.36 2.42
C PRO A 101 -17.36 -6.20 1.54
N PHE A 102 -16.69 -5.90 0.43
CA PHE A 102 -17.02 -4.80 -0.48
C PHE A 102 -16.77 -5.19 -1.94
N ASP A 103 -17.61 -4.68 -2.82
CA ASP A 103 -17.53 -4.89 -4.27
C ASP A 103 -16.94 -3.68 -5.01
N VAL A 104 -17.05 -2.48 -4.44
CA VAL A 104 -16.55 -1.22 -5.02
C VAL A 104 -15.44 -0.60 -4.18
N ALA A 105 -14.38 -0.13 -4.84
CA ALA A 105 -13.31 0.63 -4.20
C ALA A 105 -12.87 1.82 -5.05
N VAL A 106 -12.33 2.82 -4.35
CA VAL A 106 -11.74 4.03 -4.92
C VAL A 106 -10.34 4.24 -4.34
N ASN A 107 -9.39 4.59 -5.19
CA ASN A 107 -8.01 4.86 -4.79
C ASN A 107 -7.57 6.20 -5.39
N PRO A 108 -7.33 7.25 -4.58
CA PRO A 108 -6.92 8.57 -5.07
C PRO A 108 -5.51 8.57 -5.65
N TYR A 109 -4.67 7.61 -5.24
CA TYR A 109 -3.28 7.51 -5.64
C TYR A 109 -2.96 6.18 -6.31
N ARG A 110 -1.91 6.15 -7.14
CA ARG A 110 -1.19 4.92 -7.52
C ARG A 110 0.20 4.95 -6.90
N GLY A 111 0.59 3.83 -6.30
CA GLY A 111 1.79 3.74 -5.47
C GLY A 111 1.52 4.21 -4.05
N CYS A 112 2.45 3.92 -3.14
CA CYS A 112 2.29 4.26 -1.73
C CYS A 112 3.63 4.58 -1.06
N GLU A 113 3.76 5.80 -0.52
CA GLU A 113 4.98 6.24 0.18
C GLU A 113 5.28 5.40 1.43
N HIS A 114 4.29 4.73 2.03
CA HIS A 114 4.50 3.90 3.21
C HIS A 114 5.60 2.86 3.00
N GLY A 115 5.79 2.40 1.75
CA GLY A 115 6.86 1.49 1.39
C GLY A 115 6.75 0.11 2.03
N CYS A 116 5.56 -0.34 2.42
CA CYS A 116 5.39 -1.66 3.03
C CYS A 116 5.97 -2.75 2.11
N VAL A 117 7.00 -3.48 2.54
CA VAL A 117 7.71 -4.42 1.65
C VAL A 117 6.82 -5.56 1.16
N TYR A 118 5.89 -5.98 2.01
CA TYR A 118 4.90 -7.04 1.76
C TYR A 118 3.69 -6.58 0.93
N CYS A 119 3.63 -5.33 0.48
CA CYS A 119 2.42 -4.75 -0.10
C CYS A 119 1.99 -5.49 -1.38
N TYR A 120 0.82 -6.14 -1.33
CA TYR A 120 0.27 -6.91 -2.45
C TYR A 120 -0.05 -6.05 -3.67
N ALA A 121 -0.13 -4.73 -3.51
CA ALA A 121 -0.41 -3.78 -4.59
C ALA A 121 0.85 -3.28 -5.31
N ARG A 122 2.07 -3.57 -4.81
CA ARG A 122 3.32 -3.27 -5.52
C ARG A 122 3.29 -3.65 -7.01
N PRO A 123 2.75 -4.82 -7.40
CA PRO A 123 2.70 -5.20 -8.80
C PRO A 123 1.82 -4.33 -9.69
N THR A 124 0.97 -3.45 -9.16
CA THR A 124 0.18 -2.54 -10.00
C THR A 124 1.07 -1.52 -10.72
N HIS A 125 2.24 -1.20 -10.16
CA HIS A 125 3.21 -0.30 -10.78
C HIS A 125 3.81 -0.83 -12.08
N SER A 126 3.84 -2.16 -12.24
CA SER A 126 4.25 -2.79 -13.50
C SER A 126 3.42 -2.31 -14.68
N TYR A 127 2.12 -2.04 -14.48
CA TYR A 127 1.23 -1.53 -15.55
C TYR A 127 1.52 -0.07 -15.94
N LEU A 128 2.29 0.66 -15.13
CA LEU A 128 2.77 2.02 -15.43
C LEU A 128 4.17 2.02 -16.06
N GLY A 129 4.76 0.83 -16.29
CA GLY A 129 6.15 0.71 -16.72
C GLY A 129 7.16 1.04 -15.62
N TYR A 130 6.75 0.97 -14.35
CA TYR A 130 7.59 1.21 -13.19
C TYR A 130 7.88 -0.09 -12.44
N SER A 131 9.01 -0.12 -11.73
CA SER A 131 9.33 -1.25 -10.86
C SER A 131 8.37 -1.37 -9.66
N PRO A 132 7.89 -2.57 -9.32
CA PRO A 132 7.21 -2.85 -8.05
C PRO A 132 8.08 -2.62 -6.79
N GLY A 133 9.39 -2.44 -6.96
CA GLY A 133 10.36 -2.17 -5.90
C GLY A 133 10.31 -0.72 -5.41
N LEU A 134 11.44 -0.01 -5.52
CA LEU A 134 11.55 1.38 -5.07
C LEU A 134 10.65 2.34 -5.84
N ASP A 135 10.40 2.14 -7.13
CA ASP A 135 9.52 3.04 -7.90
C ASP A 135 8.10 3.08 -7.34
N PHE A 136 7.60 1.98 -6.75
CA PHE A 136 6.28 1.94 -6.11
C PHE A 136 6.11 2.94 -4.95
N GLU A 137 7.19 3.25 -4.24
CA GLU A 137 7.19 4.11 -3.05
C GLU A 137 7.90 5.46 -3.28
N THR A 138 8.43 5.68 -4.48
CA THR A 138 9.16 6.90 -4.87
C THR A 138 8.59 7.58 -6.11
N ARG A 139 7.83 6.88 -6.97
CA ARG A 139 7.20 7.44 -8.18
C ARG A 139 5.71 7.24 -8.10
N LEU A 140 5.02 8.23 -7.54
CA LEU A 140 3.59 8.17 -7.29
C LEU A 140 2.81 8.89 -8.37
N VAL A 141 1.55 8.50 -8.52
CA VAL A 141 0.59 9.21 -9.36
C VAL A 141 -0.60 9.63 -8.50
N ALA A 142 -0.90 10.92 -8.48
CA ALA A 142 -2.10 11.45 -7.86
C ALA A 142 -3.15 11.69 -8.94
N LYS A 143 -4.37 11.16 -8.72
CA LYS A 143 -5.48 11.38 -9.64
C LYS A 143 -6.09 12.74 -9.30
N ALA A 144 -5.63 13.79 -9.97
CA ALA A 144 -5.91 15.18 -9.58
C ALA A 144 -7.41 15.51 -9.60
N ASN A 145 -8.15 14.89 -10.52
CA ASN A 145 -9.60 15.04 -10.68
C ASN A 145 -10.43 13.98 -9.92
N ALA A 146 -9.86 13.34 -8.88
CA ALA A 146 -10.49 12.16 -8.30
C ALA A 146 -11.88 12.44 -7.69
N VAL A 147 -12.12 13.66 -7.18
CA VAL A 147 -13.40 14.06 -6.61
C VAL A 147 -14.43 14.28 -7.71
N GLU A 148 -14.04 14.95 -8.80
CA GLU A 148 -14.87 15.21 -9.97
C GLU A 148 -15.24 13.91 -10.68
N ALA A 149 -14.26 13.02 -10.87
CA ALA A 149 -14.47 11.71 -11.46
C ALA A 149 -15.41 10.86 -10.58
N LEU A 150 -15.26 10.91 -9.26
CA LEU A 150 -16.14 10.20 -8.34
C LEU A 150 -17.57 10.75 -8.41
N ARG A 151 -17.73 12.07 -8.37
CA ARG A 151 -19.02 12.75 -8.52
C ARG A 151 -19.71 12.32 -9.82
N ALA A 152 -18.99 12.38 -10.93
CA ALA A 152 -19.51 12.00 -12.24
C ALA A 152 -19.98 10.53 -12.29
N GLU A 153 -19.28 9.61 -11.61
CA GLU A 153 -19.67 8.20 -11.58
C GLU A 153 -20.89 7.91 -10.69
N ILE A 154 -21.00 8.56 -9.52
CA ILE A 154 -22.15 8.37 -8.61
C ILE A 154 -23.40 9.15 -9.07
N SER A 155 -23.26 10.16 -9.93
CA SER A 155 -24.38 10.88 -10.58
C SER A 155 -25.05 10.11 -11.71
N ARG A 156 -24.55 8.95 -12.13
CA ARG A 156 -25.07 8.24 -13.31
C ARG A 156 -26.52 7.78 -13.07
N PRO A 157 -27.41 7.92 -14.07
CA PRO A 157 -28.77 7.38 -13.96
C PRO A 157 -28.76 5.89 -13.60
N GLY A 158 -29.55 5.51 -12.59
CA GLY A 158 -29.62 4.13 -12.12
C GLY A 158 -28.45 3.68 -11.23
N TYR A 159 -27.59 4.61 -10.78
CA TYR A 159 -26.59 4.32 -9.76
C TYR A 159 -27.26 3.79 -8.49
N LYS A 160 -26.74 2.67 -7.97
CA LYS A 160 -27.17 2.08 -6.71
C LYS A 160 -26.03 2.21 -5.71
N PRO A 161 -26.24 2.91 -4.58
CA PRO A 161 -25.20 3.07 -3.56
C PRO A 161 -24.88 1.72 -2.92
N SER A 162 -23.59 1.46 -2.75
CA SER A 162 -23.05 0.40 -1.89
C SER A 162 -21.79 0.97 -1.21
N PRO A 163 -21.39 0.49 -0.01
CA PRO A 163 -20.23 1.04 0.67
C PRO A 163 -18.97 1.03 -0.22
N ILE A 164 -18.43 2.21 -0.51
CA ILE A 164 -17.19 2.34 -1.29
C ILE A 164 -16.00 2.21 -0.34
N ASN A 165 -15.09 1.28 -0.62
CA ASN A 165 -13.82 1.21 0.11
C ASN A 165 -12.80 2.21 -0.43
N ILE A 166 -12.35 3.14 0.42
CA ILE A 166 -11.26 4.06 0.14
C ILE A 166 -9.96 3.47 0.68
N GLY A 167 -8.96 3.36 -0.20
CA GLY A 167 -7.62 2.91 0.19
C GLY A 167 -7.40 1.39 0.12
N SER A 168 -8.08 0.72 -0.83
CA SER A 168 -7.94 -0.73 -1.00
C SER A 168 -6.57 -1.14 -1.53
N ALA A 169 -6.03 -0.43 -2.51
CA ALA A 169 -4.77 -0.75 -3.21
C ALA A 169 -3.62 0.18 -2.82
N THR A 170 -3.92 1.42 -2.46
CA THR A 170 -2.96 2.40 -1.96
C THR A 170 -3.48 3.00 -0.67
N ASP A 171 -2.61 3.55 0.18
CA ASP A 171 -3.10 4.19 1.39
C ASP A 171 -3.63 5.59 1.06
N ALA A 172 -4.89 5.86 1.40
CA ALA A 172 -5.54 7.14 1.15
C ALA A 172 -4.91 8.27 1.98
N TYR A 173 -4.31 7.94 3.13
CA TYR A 173 -3.69 8.86 4.07
C TYR A 173 -2.16 8.75 4.09
N GLN A 174 -1.55 8.28 3.00
CA GLN A 174 -0.09 8.33 2.84
C GLN A 174 0.44 9.78 2.94
N PRO A 175 1.72 10.01 3.30
CA PRO A 175 2.25 11.35 3.57
C PRO A 175 1.89 12.46 2.58
N ILE A 176 1.84 12.19 1.27
CA ILE A 176 1.46 13.17 0.23
C ILE A 176 0.02 13.69 0.37
N GLU A 177 -0.88 12.96 1.04
CA GLU A 177 -2.24 13.40 1.32
C GLU A 177 -2.29 14.67 2.20
N ARG A 178 -1.19 15.01 2.90
CA ARG A 178 -1.08 16.29 3.64
C ARG A 178 -1.28 17.49 2.71
N ASP A 179 -0.71 17.42 1.52
CA ASP A 179 -0.72 18.52 0.55
C ASP A 179 -1.85 18.35 -0.47
N TRP A 180 -2.06 17.11 -0.96
CA TRP A 180 -3.02 16.83 -2.03
C TRP A 180 -4.49 16.87 -1.61
N ARG A 181 -4.79 16.48 -0.36
CA ARG A 181 -6.14 16.52 0.23
C ARG A 181 -7.25 15.85 -0.60
N LEU A 182 -6.90 14.93 -1.52
CA LEU A 182 -7.85 14.25 -2.40
C LEU A 182 -8.80 13.37 -1.59
N THR A 183 -8.29 12.70 -0.55
CA THR A 183 -9.13 11.88 0.33
C THR A 183 -10.11 12.75 1.09
N ARG A 184 -9.67 13.92 1.59
CA ARG A 184 -10.57 14.87 2.23
C ARG A 184 -11.68 15.35 1.28
N GLY A 185 -11.34 15.74 0.05
CA GLY A 185 -12.35 16.15 -0.94
C GLY A 185 -13.34 15.03 -1.27
N MET A 186 -12.90 13.76 -1.29
CA MET A 186 -13.81 12.63 -1.40
C MET A 186 -14.74 12.53 -0.19
N LEU A 187 -14.24 12.71 1.04
CA LEU A 187 -15.08 12.69 2.25
C LEU A 187 -16.14 13.80 2.25
N GLU A 188 -15.79 15.00 1.77
CA GLU A 188 -16.72 16.12 1.61
C GLU A 188 -17.85 15.73 0.63
N LEU A 189 -17.50 15.13 -0.51
CA LEU A 189 -18.48 14.61 -1.47
C LEU A 189 -19.34 13.48 -0.87
N MET A 190 -18.73 12.55 -0.14
CA MET A 190 -19.48 11.45 0.50
C MET A 190 -20.47 11.98 1.54
N LEU A 191 -20.10 13.02 2.28
CA LEU A 191 -20.99 13.67 3.25
C LEU A 191 -22.12 14.44 2.55
N GLU A 192 -21.82 15.20 1.51
CA GLU A 192 -22.81 15.91 0.68
C GLU A 192 -23.87 14.94 0.12
N THR A 193 -23.41 13.82 -0.43
CA THR A 193 -24.25 12.82 -1.08
C THR A 193 -24.79 11.75 -0.13
N ARG A 194 -24.43 11.84 1.16
CA ARG A 194 -24.74 10.82 2.19
C ARG A 194 -24.40 9.41 1.73
N HIS A 195 -23.27 9.27 1.05
CA HIS A 195 -22.84 8.03 0.46
C HIS A 195 -22.03 7.22 1.47
N PRO A 196 -22.36 5.93 1.70
CA PRO A 196 -21.63 5.11 2.65
C PRO A 196 -20.23 4.75 2.14
N LEU A 197 -19.26 4.69 3.05
CA LEU A 197 -17.89 4.34 2.74
C LEU A 197 -17.19 3.57 3.86
N THR A 198 -16.11 2.91 3.50
CA THR A 198 -15.14 2.40 4.48
C THR A 198 -13.76 2.92 4.12
N ILE A 199 -12.89 3.10 5.12
CA ILE A 199 -11.52 3.56 4.90
C ILE A 199 -10.57 2.50 5.42
N VAL A 200 -9.51 2.19 4.68
CA VAL A 200 -8.39 1.39 5.18
C VAL A 200 -7.13 2.25 5.18
N THR A 201 -6.45 2.35 6.32
CA THR A 201 -5.21 3.12 6.41
C THR A 201 -4.24 2.57 7.45
N LYS A 202 -2.97 2.91 7.31
CA LYS A 202 -1.87 2.74 8.28
C LYS A 202 -1.38 4.07 8.84
N ASN A 203 -2.05 5.19 8.55
CA ASN A 203 -1.56 6.51 8.91
C ASN A 203 -2.51 7.22 9.90
N ALA A 204 -1.92 7.80 10.94
CA ALA A 204 -2.64 8.62 11.91
C ALA A 204 -3.17 9.94 11.32
N LEU A 205 -2.74 10.31 10.10
CA LEU A 205 -3.25 11.47 9.38
C LEU A 205 -4.78 11.45 9.18
N VAL A 206 -5.42 10.27 9.23
CA VAL A 206 -6.89 10.15 9.21
C VAL A 206 -7.59 11.01 10.28
N ALA A 207 -6.93 11.23 11.42
CA ALA A 207 -7.46 12.08 12.49
C ALA A 207 -7.57 13.57 12.11
N ARG A 208 -6.93 14.01 11.01
CA ARG A 208 -7.09 15.37 10.46
C ARG A 208 -8.53 15.63 10.02
N ASP A 209 -9.20 14.61 9.48
CA ASP A 209 -10.53 14.75 8.87
C ASP A 209 -11.63 14.26 9.83
N LEU A 210 -11.37 14.34 11.14
CA LEU A 210 -12.29 13.91 12.20
C LEU A 210 -13.64 14.66 12.15
N ASP A 211 -13.62 15.92 11.71
CA ASP A 211 -14.80 16.74 11.49
C ASP A 211 -15.79 16.10 10.50
N LEU A 212 -15.27 15.60 9.37
CA LEU A 212 -16.07 14.93 8.35
C LEU A 212 -16.45 13.51 8.76
N LEU A 213 -15.50 12.77 9.35
CA LEU A 213 -15.71 11.39 9.76
C LEU A 213 -16.75 11.27 10.87
N ALA A 214 -16.76 12.20 11.84
CA ALA A 214 -17.78 12.24 12.88
C ALA A 214 -19.18 12.51 12.29
N ALA A 215 -19.31 13.50 11.38
CA ALA A 215 -20.58 13.80 10.72
C ALA A 215 -21.12 12.65 9.84
N LEU A 216 -20.22 11.88 9.22
CA LEU A 216 -20.57 10.65 8.51
C LEU A 216 -20.98 9.53 9.48
N ALA A 217 -20.29 9.41 10.62
CA ALA A 217 -20.56 8.39 11.63
C ALA A 217 -21.91 8.60 12.32
N GLU A 218 -22.29 9.84 12.62
CA GLU A 218 -23.62 10.21 13.14
C GLU A 218 -24.76 9.75 12.21
N GLN A 219 -24.47 9.61 10.92
CA GLN A 219 -25.42 9.14 9.91
C GLN A 219 -25.29 7.65 9.60
N ASN A 220 -24.45 6.91 10.32
CA ASN A 220 -24.12 5.50 10.07
C ASN A 220 -23.58 5.26 8.63
N LEU A 221 -22.74 6.17 8.12
CA LEU A 221 -22.20 6.13 6.76
C LEU A 221 -20.72 5.74 6.68
N VAL A 222 -19.97 5.70 7.79
CA VAL A 222 -18.53 5.40 7.75
C VAL A 222 -18.07 4.40 8.80
N VAL A 223 -17.13 3.54 8.40
CA VAL A 223 -16.27 2.76 9.30
C VAL A 223 -14.82 2.95 8.88
N VAL A 224 -13.93 3.18 9.84
CA VAL A 224 -12.48 3.27 9.61
C VAL A 224 -11.79 1.99 10.05
N TYR A 225 -10.94 1.44 9.19
CA TYR A 225 -10.10 0.29 9.48
C TYR A 225 -8.63 0.71 9.58
N MET A 226 -8.07 0.62 10.77
CA MET A 226 -6.66 0.92 11.04
C MET A 226 -5.83 -0.37 10.97
N SER A 227 -4.85 -0.43 10.08
CA SER A 227 -3.93 -1.56 9.99
C SER A 227 -2.80 -1.44 11.02
N ILE A 228 -2.71 -2.41 11.92
CA ILE A 228 -1.65 -2.50 12.94
C ILE A 228 -1.01 -3.87 12.82
N THR A 229 0.22 -3.93 12.30
CA THR A 229 0.94 -5.19 12.03
C THR A 229 1.85 -5.59 13.18
N THR A 230 2.32 -4.63 13.96
CA THR A 230 3.20 -4.80 15.11
C THR A 230 3.05 -3.61 16.05
N LEU A 231 3.38 -3.80 17.33
CA LEU A 231 3.54 -2.71 18.30
C LEU A 231 5.02 -2.34 18.51
N ASP A 232 5.93 -3.09 17.91
CA ASP A 232 7.37 -2.84 17.92
C ASP A 232 7.74 -1.76 16.88
N ALA A 233 8.31 -0.66 17.36
CA ALA A 233 8.73 0.48 16.56
C ALA A 233 9.88 0.17 15.60
N ASP A 234 10.80 -0.70 16.01
CA ASP A 234 11.97 -1.07 15.22
C ASP A 234 11.56 -2.00 14.08
N MET A 235 10.71 -2.99 14.37
CA MET A 235 10.08 -3.84 13.34
C MET A 235 9.23 -3.01 12.35
N ALA A 236 8.44 -2.06 12.84
CA ALA A 236 7.65 -1.19 11.98
C ALA A 236 8.55 -0.35 11.03
N ARG A 237 9.70 0.12 11.51
CA ARG A 237 10.66 0.90 10.71
C ARG A 237 11.30 0.10 9.58
N THR A 238 11.42 -1.22 9.69
CA THR A 238 11.92 -2.06 8.59
C THR A 238 10.81 -2.51 7.66
N LEU A 239 9.65 -2.88 8.20
CA LEU A 239 8.56 -3.50 7.44
C LEU A 239 7.70 -2.46 6.69
N GLU A 240 7.50 -1.28 7.27
CA GLU A 240 6.61 -0.22 6.79
C GLU A 240 7.14 1.18 7.15
N PRO A 241 8.33 1.55 6.64
CA PRO A 241 9.19 2.62 7.14
C PRO A 241 8.58 4.02 7.19
N ARG A 242 7.58 4.30 6.35
CA ARG A 242 6.95 5.63 6.26
C ARG A 242 5.47 5.62 6.62
N ALA A 243 4.95 4.48 7.07
CA ALA A 243 3.65 4.45 7.73
C ALA A 243 3.74 5.13 9.12
N ALA A 244 2.59 5.49 9.69
CA ALA A 244 2.62 6.03 11.05
C ALA A 244 3.16 4.97 12.01
N ALA A 245 3.92 5.42 12.99
CA ALA A 245 4.35 4.62 14.12
C ALA A 245 3.20 3.84 14.80
N PRO A 246 3.41 2.60 15.28
CA PRO A 246 2.36 1.80 15.91
C PRO A 246 1.56 2.50 17.00
N TRP A 247 2.23 3.18 17.94
CA TRP A 247 1.58 3.93 19.03
C TRP A 247 0.74 5.11 18.51
N ARG A 248 1.15 5.75 17.40
CA ARG A 248 0.35 6.80 16.74
C ARG A 248 -0.89 6.22 16.06
N ARG A 249 -0.84 4.97 15.57
CA ARG A 249 -2.03 4.29 15.03
C ARG A 249 -3.04 3.96 16.12
N LEU A 250 -2.58 3.45 17.26
CA LEU A 250 -3.45 3.24 18.43
C LEU A 250 -4.06 4.56 18.92
N GLU A 251 -3.30 5.66 18.90
CA GLU A 251 -3.82 6.98 19.25
C GLU A 251 -4.88 7.48 18.26
N ALA A 252 -4.71 7.20 16.96
CA ALA A 252 -5.74 7.47 15.97
C ALA A 252 -7.01 6.63 16.21
N VAL A 253 -6.88 5.35 16.61
CA VAL A 253 -8.03 4.51 17.02
C VAL A 253 -8.77 5.14 18.19
N ARG A 254 -8.05 5.61 19.22
CA ARG A 254 -8.63 6.32 20.38
C ARG A 254 -9.36 7.59 19.96
N SER A 255 -8.69 8.44 19.17
CA SER A 255 -9.23 9.73 18.74
C SER A 255 -10.50 9.58 17.90
N LEU A 256 -10.49 8.65 16.95
CA LEU A 256 -11.65 8.34 16.12
C LEU A 256 -12.82 7.79 16.94
N THR A 257 -12.54 6.84 17.84
CA THR A 257 -13.57 6.23 18.68
C THR A 257 -14.18 7.24 19.65
N ALA A 258 -13.36 8.12 20.24
CA ALA A 258 -13.82 9.19 21.14
C ALA A 258 -14.75 10.19 20.43
N ALA A 259 -14.59 10.37 19.11
CA ALA A 259 -15.47 11.18 18.27
C ALA A 259 -16.70 10.41 17.74
N GLY A 260 -16.95 9.19 18.22
CA GLY A 260 -18.08 8.37 17.78
C GLY A 260 -17.88 7.67 16.43
N VAL A 261 -16.69 7.77 15.81
CA VAL A 261 -16.40 7.07 14.55
C VAL A 261 -16.12 5.60 14.83
N PRO A 262 -16.85 4.65 14.22
CA PRO A 262 -16.58 3.24 14.45
C PRO A 262 -15.24 2.83 13.84
N VAL A 263 -14.38 2.24 14.67
CA VAL A 263 -13.04 1.76 14.24
C VAL A 263 -12.88 0.26 14.35
N GLY A 264 -12.45 -0.37 13.25
CA GLY A 264 -11.93 -1.73 13.22
C GLY A 264 -10.40 -1.76 13.10
N VAL A 265 -9.75 -2.83 13.56
CA VAL A 265 -8.30 -3.02 13.39
C VAL A 265 -7.99 -4.21 12.48
N LEU A 266 -7.03 -4.04 11.59
CA LEU A 266 -6.54 -5.10 10.71
C LEU A 266 -5.13 -5.52 11.14
N VAL A 267 -5.01 -6.73 11.68
CA VAL A 267 -3.71 -7.40 11.91
C VAL A 267 -3.27 -8.01 10.58
N ALA A 268 -2.81 -7.17 9.66
CA ALA A 268 -2.66 -7.53 8.26
C ALA A 268 -1.39 -6.91 7.63
N PRO A 269 -0.38 -7.71 7.26
CA PRO A 269 -0.32 -9.18 7.34
C PRO A 269 0.20 -9.71 8.68
N VAL A 270 -0.19 -10.95 8.98
CA VAL A 270 0.47 -11.84 9.92
C VAL A 270 1.57 -12.60 9.15
N ILE A 271 2.79 -12.51 9.68
CA ILE A 271 4.02 -13.02 9.11
C ILE A 271 4.68 -13.94 10.15
N PRO A 272 4.76 -15.26 9.88
CA PRO A 272 5.34 -16.20 10.82
C PRO A 272 6.78 -15.84 11.22
N PHE A 273 7.09 -15.91 12.51
CA PHE A 273 8.38 -15.59 13.12
C PHE A 273 8.86 -14.14 12.95
N ILE A 274 7.96 -13.25 12.52
CA ILE A 274 8.24 -11.82 12.35
C ILE A 274 7.30 -10.97 13.21
N ASN A 275 5.99 -11.23 13.16
CA ASN A 275 5.01 -10.49 13.97
C ASN A 275 3.80 -11.32 14.42
N ASP A 276 3.81 -12.64 14.21
CA ASP A 276 2.66 -13.50 14.50
C ASP A 276 2.45 -13.74 16.00
N ASP A 277 3.49 -13.57 16.81
CA ASP A 277 3.45 -13.58 18.27
C ASP A 277 2.74 -12.35 18.85
N ALA A 278 2.80 -11.20 18.17
CA ALA A 278 2.22 -9.95 18.63
C ALA A 278 0.68 -9.86 18.46
N MET A 279 0.03 -10.83 17.81
CA MET A 279 -1.38 -10.76 17.43
C MET A 279 -2.30 -10.45 18.61
N GLU A 280 -2.24 -11.22 19.70
CA GLU A 280 -3.11 -11.04 20.86
C GLU A 280 -2.87 -9.71 21.56
N HIS A 281 -1.62 -9.28 21.66
CA HIS A 281 -1.24 -8.00 22.26
C HIS A 281 -1.77 -6.83 21.42
N ILE A 282 -1.66 -6.90 20.09
CA ILE A 282 -2.27 -5.90 19.19
C ILE A 282 -3.79 -5.83 19.41
N LEU A 283 -4.47 -6.97 19.53
CA LEU A 283 -5.92 -7.01 19.76
C LEU A 283 -6.30 -6.43 21.12
N GLN A 284 -5.53 -6.72 22.17
CA GLN A 284 -5.74 -6.16 23.52
C GLN A 284 -5.62 -4.64 23.50
N GLU A 285 -4.52 -4.11 22.98
CA GLU A 285 -4.27 -2.66 22.90
C GLU A 285 -5.28 -1.96 21.99
N SER A 286 -5.67 -2.60 20.89
CA SER A 286 -6.70 -2.08 19.98
C SER A 286 -8.06 -2.00 20.65
N LYS A 287 -8.45 -3.02 21.43
CA LYS A 287 -9.69 -3.02 22.21
C LYS A 287 -9.66 -1.93 23.29
N ALA A 288 -8.54 -1.80 24.00
CA ALA A 288 -8.34 -0.75 25.00
C ALA A 288 -8.40 0.66 24.37
N ALA A 289 -7.94 0.80 23.12
CA ALA A 289 -8.08 2.02 22.34
C ALA A 289 -9.50 2.30 21.81
N GLY A 290 -10.45 1.37 21.97
CA GLY A 290 -11.84 1.56 21.57
C GLY A 290 -12.26 0.83 20.30
N ALA A 291 -11.39 0.03 19.67
CA ALA A 291 -11.78 -0.76 18.51
C ALA A 291 -12.94 -1.72 18.84
N HIS A 292 -13.92 -1.81 17.93
CA HIS A 292 -15.09 -2.68 18.08
C HIS A 292 -14.96 -3.96 17.23
N TYR A 293 -14.17 -3.89 16.15
CA TYR A 293 -13.96 -4.97 15.20
C TYR A 293 -12.47 -5.24 15.00
N ALA A 294 -12.12 -6.48 14.69
CA ALA A 294 -10.81 -6.87 14.25
C ALA A 294 -10.88 -7.94 13.15
N SER A 295 -9.90 -7.92 12.27
CA SER A 295 -9.65 -9.00 11.30
C SER A 295 -8.15 -9.18 11.12
N TYR A 296 -7.74 -10.33 10.58
CA TYR A 296 -6.36 -10.60 10.22
C TYR A 296 -6.27 -11.20 8.82
N THR A 297 -5.10 -11.07 8.20
CA THR A 297 -4.77 -11.81 6.98
C THR A 297 -3.36 -12.33 7.10
N VAL A 298 -3.10 -13.53 6.57
CA VAL A 298 -1.75 -14.06 6.45
C VAL A 298 -1.06 -13.42 5.24
N ILE A 299 0.25 -13.20 5.35
CA ILE A 299 1.06 -12.62 4.27
C ILE A 299 0.79 -13.26 2.90
N ARG A 300 0.76 -12.39 1.89
CA ARG A 300 0.59 -12.74 0.48
C ARG A 300 1.77 -12.18 -0.30
N LEU A 301 2.39 -13.02 -1.12
CA LEU A 301 3.55 -12.64 -1.93
C LEU A 301 3.23 -12.81 -3.43
N PRO A 302 2.29 -12.04 -3.98
CA PRO A 302 1.97 -12.16 -5.39
C PRO A 302 3.16 -11.67 -6.23
N TRP A 303 3.50 -12.41 -7.28
CA TRP A 303 4.43 -11.97 -8.32
C TRP A 303 5.79 -11.47 -7.80
N GLU A 304 6.20 -10.23 -8.12
CA GLU A 304 7.48 -9.62 -7.78
C GLU A 304 7.66 -9.41 -6.26
N VAL A 305 6.57 -9.43 -5.49
CA VAL A 305 6.59 -9.26 -4.02
C VAL A 305 7.36 -10.41 -3.33
N LYS A 306 7.41 -11.60 -3.94
CA LYS A 306 8.17 -12.76 -3.40
C LYS A 306 9.64 -12.43 -3.26
N THR A 307 10.23 -11.87 -4.31
CA THR A 307 11.63 -11.51 -4.39
C THR A 307 11.92 -10.35 -3.46
N LEU A 308 11.10 -9.29 -3.51
CA LEU A 308 11.25 -8.13 -2.61
C LEU A 308 11.22 -8.52 -1.13
N PHE A 309 10.33 -9.44 -0.76
CA PHE A 309 10.21 -9.90 0.61
C PHE A 309 11.38 -10.81 1.04
N GLU A 310 11.87 -11.68 0.15
CA GLU A 310 13.07 -12.48 0.39
C GLU A 310 14.32 -11.61 0.55
N ASP A 311 14.52 -10.62 -0.31
CA ASP A 311 15.63 -9.67 -0.21
C ASP A 311 15.58 -8.90 1.12
N TRP A 312 14.39 -8.48 1.54
CA TRP A 312 14.18 -7.82 2.82
C TRP A 312 14.45 -8.75 4.02
N LEU A 313 14.04 -10.03 3.94
CA LEU A 313 14.36 -11.01 4.97
C LEU A 313 15.88 -11.21 5.07
N ASN A 314 16.58 -11.32 3.94
CA ASN A 314 18.03 -11.48 3.94
C ASN A 314 18.75 -10.22 4.46
N ALA A 315 18.21 -9.03 4.21
CA ALA A 315 18.79 -7.77 4.69
C ALA A 315 18.57 -7.52 6.20
N HIS A 316 17.40 -7.90 6.74
CA HIS A 316 17.01 -7.54 8.11
C HIS A 316 16.95 -8.71 9.09
N PHE A 317 16.74 -9.93 8.61
CA PHE A 317 16.54 -11.15 9.42
C PHE A 317 17.25 -12.37 8.80
N PRO A 318 18.55 -12.29 8.44
CA PRO A 318 19.24 -13.36 7.71
C PRO A 318 19.30 -14.68 8.48
N ASP A 319 19.32 -14.61 9.81
CA ASP A 319 19.33 -15.75 10.74
C ASP A 319 18.06 -16.61 10.66
N ARG A 320 16.93 -16.03 10.25
CA ARG A 320 15.63 -16.71 10.19
C ARG A 320 14.91 -16.61 8.84
N ALA A 321 15.53 -15.99 7.84
CA ALA A 321 14.95 -15.81 6.50
C ALA A 321 14.38 -17.11 5.91
N GLN A 322 15.20 -18.16 5.84
CA GLN A 322 14.78 -19.46 5.28
C GLN A 322 13.64 -20.10 6.10
N ARG A 323 13.68 -19.97 7.43
CA ARG A 323 12.63 -20.48 8.30
C ARG A 323 11.29 -19.77 8.05
N VAL A 324 11.31 -18.46 7.83
CA VAL A 324 10.11 -17.68 7.48
C VAL A 324 9.56 -18.12 6.13
N LEU A 325 10.41 -18.24 5.11
CA LEU A 325 10.02 -18.62 3.76
C LEU A 325 9.41 -20.02 3.70
N HIS A 326 10.05 -21.02 4.32
CA HIS A 326 9.50 -22.38 4.41
C HIS A 326 8.13 -22.39 5.12
N ARG A 327 7.96 -21.58 6.17
CA ARG A 327 6.65 -21.50 6.84
C ARG A 327 5.58 -20.83 5.99
N ILE A 328 5.96 -19.87 5.16
CA ILE A 328 5.03 -19.29 4.16
C ILE A 328 4.65 -20.35 3.12
N GLU A 329 5.59 -21.19 2.69
CA GLU A 329 5.33 -22.28 1.75
C GLU A 329 4.38 -23.34 2.35
N ASP A 330 4.56 -23.71 3.63
CA ASP A 330 3.64 -24.59 4.36
C ASP A 330 2.20 -24.06 4.35
N LEU A 331 2.04 -22.75 4.60
CA LEU A 331 0.73 -22.07 4.63
C LEU A 331 0.04 -22.01 3.25
N ARG A 332 0.71 -22.46 2.19
CA ARG A 332 0.35 -22.26 0.78
C ARG A 332 0.56 -23.52 -0.06
N ASN A 333 0.63 -24.68 0.59
CA ASN A 333 0.82 -25.99 -0.04
C ASN A 333 2.09 -26.05 -0.91
N GLY A 334 3.24 -25.65 -0.35
CA GLY A 334 4.56 -25.72 -1.00
C GLY A 334 4.88 -24.57 -1.96
N ARG A 335 4.07 -23.50 -2.00
CA ARG A 335 4.26 -22.34 -2.88
C ARG A 335 4.48 -21.07 -2.07
N ARG A 336 5.19 -20.09 -2.61
CA ARG A 336 5.32 -18.78 -1.91
C ARG A 336 4.07 -17.89 -1.96
N ASN A 337 3.06 -18.24 -2.76
CA ASN A 337 1.80 -17.51 -2.84
C ASN A 337 0.65 -18.41 -3.31
N ASP A 338 -0.56 -18.07 -2.89
CA ASP A 338 -1.80 -18.68 -3.34
C ASP A 338 -2.76 -17.61 -3.88
N PRO A 339 -3.18 -17.67 -5.16
CA PRO A 339 -4.12 -16.71 -5.72
C PRO A 339 -5.59 -17.05 -5.43
N ASN A 340 -5.89 -18.27 -4.97
CA ASN A 340 -7.27 -18.78 -4.88
C ASN A 340 -8.08 -18.06 -3.80
N PHE A 341 -9.36 -17.78 -4.09
CA PHE A 341 -10.30 -17.28 -3.08
C PHE A 341 -10.48 -18.29 -1.95
N GLY A 342 -10.80 -17.80 -0.76
CA GLY A 342 -10.91 -18.56 0.49
C GLY A 342 -9.55 -18.80 1.15
N SER A 343 -8.56 -19.29 0.40
CA SER A 343 -7.26 -19.67 0.95
C SER A 343 -6.23 -18.55 0.93
N ARG A 344 -6.23 -17.65 -0.08
CA ARG A 344 -5.20 -16.60 -0.23
C ARG A 344 -5.03 -15.67 0.99
N MET A 345 -6.09 -15.39 1.74
CA MET A 345 -6.00 -14.53 2.94
C MET A 345 -5.79 -15.30 4.24
N ARG A 346 -6.16 -16.58 4.30
CA ARG A 346 -6.19 -17.38 5.53
C ARG A 346 -5.00 -18.34 5.65
N GLY A 347 -4.53 -18.89 4.54
CA GLY A 347 -3.59 -20.00 4.52
C GLY A 347 -4.27 -21.35 4.72
N THR A 348 -3.48 -22.42 4.59
CA THR A 348 -3.90 -23.80 4.83
C THR A 348 -2.96 -24.49 5.82
N GLY A 349 -3.40 -25.63 6.36
CA GLY A 349 -2.61 -26.46 7.26
C GLY A 349 -2.58 -26.00 8.72
N ILE A 350 -1.85 -26.76 9.54
CA ILE A 350 -1.86 -26.65 11.01
C ILE A 350 -1.51 -25.24 11.50
N TRP A 351 -0.56 -24.56 10.84
CA TRP A 351 -0.17 -23.20 11.22
C TRP A 351 -1.29 -22.19 10.97
N ALA A 352 -2.01 -22.31 9.84
CA ALA A 352 -3.17 -21.45 9.56
C ALA A 352 -4.29 -21.68 10.58
N ASP A 353 -4.53 -22.95 10.96
CA ASP A 353 -5.49 -23.31 11.99
C ASP A 353 -5.10 -22.75 13.36
N LEU A 354 -3.82 -22.81 13.73
CA LEU A 354 -3.32 -22.23 14.98
C LEU A 354 -3.57 -20.71 15.01
N LEU A 355 -3.22 -19.99 13.94
CA LEU A 355 -3.47 -18.54 13.85
C LEU A 355 -4.96 -18.22 13.95
N ARG A 356 -5.80 -19.01 13.27
CA ARG A 356 -7.26 -18.84 13.31
C ARG A 356 -7.82 -19.07 14.71
N GLN A 357 -7.39 -20.12 15.39
CA GLN A 357 -7.81 -20.43 16.76
C GLN A 357 -7.37 -19.35 17.75
N ARG A 358 -6.10 -18.92 17.68
CA ARG A 358 -5.55 -17.82 18.49
C ARG A 358 -6.38 -16.55 18.32
N PHE A 359 -6.61 -16.14 17.08
CA PHE A 359 -7.42 -14.97 16.76
C PHE A 359 -8.87 -15.08 17.27
N ALA A 360 -9.53 -16.22 17.03
CA ALA A 360 -10.92 -16.45 17.45
C ALA A 360 -11.06 -16.43 18.97
N VAL A 361 -10.13 -17.04 19.71
CA VAL A 361 -10.12 -17.03 21.17
C VAL A 361 -9.89 -15.62 21.71
N ALA A 362 -8.92 -14.89 21.16
CA ALA A 362 -8.59 -13.54 21.60
C ALA A 362 -9.75 -12.56 21.34
N THR A 363 -10.32 -12.54 20.13
CA THR A 363 -11.46 -11.67 19.80
C THR A 363 -12.68 -11.97 20.65
N ARG A 364 -13.01 -13.24 20.89
CA ARG A 364 -14.10 -13.66 21.79
C ARG A 364 -13.88 -13.16 23.22
N LYS A 365 -12.68 -13.37 23.79
CA LYS A 365 -12.33 -12.92 25.15
C LYS A 365 -12.39 -11.40 25.30
N LEU A 366 -11.95 -10.67 24.27
CA LEU A 366 -11.93 -9.19 24.27
C LEU A 366 -13.28 -8.57 23.89
N GLY A 367 -14.26 -9.36 23.47
CA GLY A 367 -15.54 -8.87 22.99
C GLY A 367 -15.44 -8.02 21.71
N LEU A 368 -14.43 -8.30 20.88
CA LEU A 368 -14.35 -7.80 19.51
C LEU A 368 -15.30 -8.61 18.62
N ASN A 369 -15.73 -8.03 17.49
CA ASN A 369 -16.53 -8.70 16.47
C ASN A 369 -17.94 -9.13 16.91
N ARG A 370 -18.47 -8.58 18.02
CA ARG A 370 -19.83 -8.90 18.50
C ARG A 370 -20.94 -8.37 17.61
N HIS A 371 -20.69 -7.24 16.95
CA HIS A 371 -21.65 -6.59 16.06
C HIS A 371 -20.96 -6.27 14.75
N ARG A 372 -21.58 -6.68 13.65
CA ARG A 372 -21.17 -6.24 12.32
C ARG A 372 -21.93 -4.96 12.01
N LEU A 373 -21.20 -3.91 11.68
CA LEU A 373 -21.82 -2.67 11.23
C LEU A 373 -22.31 -2.82 9.80
N ALA A 374 -23.60 -2.57 9.60
CA ALA A 374 -24.20 -2.37 8.29
C ALA A 374 -24.35 -0.86 8.09
N LEU A 375 -23.65 -0.33 7.09
CA LEU A 375 -23.73 1.09 6.75
C LEU A 375 -25.05 1.39 6.04
N ASP A 376 -25.57 2.59 6.25
CA ASP A 376 -26.81 3.05 5.64
C ASP A 376 -26.59 3.37 4.15
N CYS A 377 -27.31 2.66 3.27
CA CYS A 377 -27.31 2.90 1.83
C CYS A 377 -28.57 3.64 1.35
N ASP A 378 -29.58 3.79 2.19
CA ASP A 378 -30.90 4.30 1.80
C ASP A 378 -30.95 5.83 1.81
N ARG A 379 -30.00 6.46 2.49
CA ARG A 379 -29.90 7.94 2.62
C ARG A 379 -29.19 8.64 1.46
N PHE A 380 -28.71 7.89 0.47
CA PHE A 380 -27.95 8.45 -0.65
C PHE A 380 -28.76 9.51 -1.41
N LEU A 381 -28.10 10.64 -1.68
CA LEU A 381 -28.61 11.73 -2.50
C LEU A 381 -27.68 11.87 -3.70
N ALA A 382 -28.23 11.69 -4.90
CA ALA A 382 -27.47 11.90 -6.12
C ALA A 382 -26.95 13.35 -6.17
N PRO A 383 -25.69 13.59 -6.58
CA PRO A 383 -25.17 14.93 -6.70
C PRO A 383 -26.07 15.80 -7.59
N ALA A 384 -26.30 17.05 -7.20
CA ALA A 384 -27.08 17.98 -8.00
C ALA A 384 -26.48 18.09 -9.42
N PRO A 385 -27.31 18.14 -10.48
CA PRO A 385 -26.82 18.39 -11.83
C PRO A 385 -26.08 19.73 -11.84
N ALA A 386 -24.89 19.77 -12.43
CA ALA A 386 -24.12 20.99 -12.57
C ALA A 386 -24.87 21.97 -13.48
N GLY A 387 -25.72 22.84 -12.90
CA GLY A 387 -26.42 23.90 -13.61
C GLY A 387 -27.54 24.57 -12.82
N GLY A 388 -27.24 25.73 -12.21
CA GLY A 388 -28.25 26.79 -11.99
C GLY A 388 -28.65 27.13 -10.55
N SER A 389 -27.71 27.50 -9.67
CA SER A 389 -27.88 28.61 -8.70
C SER A 389 -26.61 28.74 -7.86
N ALA A 390 -25.87 29.82 -8.08
CA ALA A 390 -24.89 30.30 -7.11
C ALA A 390 -25.67 30.87 -5.92
N ALA A 391 -25.90 30.04 -4.91
CA ALA A 391 -26.42 30.50 -3.62
C ALA A 391 -25.25 30.69 -2.63
N LEU A 392 -24.74 31.92 -2.63
CA LEU A 392 -24.21 32.69 -1.50
C LEU A 392 -23.63 31.91 -0.31
N PHE A 393 -22.36 31.53 -0.40
CA PHE A 393 -21.45 31.58 0.76
C PHE A 393 -20.56 32.82 0.60
N PRO A 394 -20.32 33.61 1.67
CA PRO A 394 -19.41 34.75 1.58
C PRO A 394 -18.00 34.25 1.22
N PRO A 395 -17.23 34.99 0.41
CA PRO A 395 -15.93 34.52 -0.05
C PRO A 395 -14.99 34.38 1.15
N ALA A 396 -14.54 33.16 1.41
CA ALA A 396 -13.34 32.95 2.19
C ALA A 396 -12.18 33.66 1.48
N ALA A 397 -11.43 34.44 2.24
CA ALA A 397 -10.34 35.27 1.75
C ALA A 397 -9.41 34.52 0.78
N ALA A 398 -9.07 35.19 -0.31
CA ALA A 398 -8.20 34.73 -1.38
C ALA A 398 -6.91 34.11 -0.82
N GLY A 399 -6.69 32.83 -1.12
CA GLY A 399 -5.52 32.08 -0.70
C GLY A 399 -5.56 30.60 -1.10
N ALA A 400 -6.13 30.27 -2.26
CA ALA A 400 -5.94 28.95 -2.85
C ALA A 400 -4.60 28.94 -3.62
N PRO A 401 -3.69 27.99 -3.38
CA PRO A 401 -2.51 27.86 -4.24
C PRO A 401 -2.98 27.39 -5.61
N VAL A 402 -2.81 28.26 -6.60
CA VAL A 402 -2.86 27.90 -8.02
C VAL A 402 -1.71 26.92 -8.25
N PHE A 403 -2.03 25.64 -8.41
CA PHE A 403 -1.04 24.66 -8.85
C PHE A 403 -0.65 24.99 -10.30
N PRO A 404 0.65 25.14 -10.63
CA PRO A 404 1.05 25.46 -11.97
C PRO A 404 0.66 24.34 -12.93
N SER A 405 -0.03 24.71 -14.00
CA SER A 405 -0.26 23.90 -15.18
C SER A 405 1.09 23.44 -15.76
N PRO A 406 1.20 22.24 -16.37
CA PRO A 406 2.47 21.69 -16.89
C PRO A 406 3.15 22.48 -18.03
N ALA A 407 2.64 23.65 -18.40
CA ALA A 407 3.10 24.41 -19.56
C ALA A 407 4.25 25.41 -19.28
N ASP A 408 4.59 25.70 -18.02
CA ASP A 408 5.55 26.77 -17.68
C ASP A 408 6.93 26.30 -17.19
N ALA A 409 7.24 25.00 -17.25
CA ALA A 409 8.59 24.49 -16.99
C ALA A 409 9.48 24.58 -18.24
N LYS A 410 10.05 25.76 -18.51
CA LYS A 410 11.09 25.93 -19.54
C LYS A 410 12.38 25.16 -19.15
N ALA A 411 12.64 24.11 -19.94
CA ALA A 411 13.91 23.62 -20.47
C ALA A 411 15.22 23.92 -19.73
N SER A 412 15.85 22.87 -19.18
CA SER A 412 17.31 22.74 -19.12
C SER A 412 17.75 21.27 -19.02
N SER A 413 17.80 20.58 -20.16
CA SER A 413 18.78 19.52 -20.47
C SER A 413 18.40 18.91 -21.83
N GLY A 414 19.20 19.20 -22.85
CA GLY A 414 18.96 18.77 -24.22
C GLY A 414 19.22 17.28 -24.42
N VAL A 415 18.17 16.56 -24.84
CA VAL A 415 18.25 15.40 -25.73
C VAL A 415 16.98 15.45 -26.61
N PRO A 416 17.08 15.45 -27.95
CA PRO A 416 15.91 15.55 -28.81
C PRO A 416 15.19 14.20 -28.84
N PHE A 417 13.91 14.16 -28.46
CA PHE A 417 13.06 12.98 -28.71
C PHE A 417 12.15 13.26 -29.90
N ALA A 418 12.21 12.34 -30.86
CA ALA A 418 11.53 12.45 -32.15
C ALA A 418 9.99 12.47 -32.00
N SER A 419 9.38 13.28 -32.85
CA SER A 419 7.96 13.48 -33.03
C SER A 419 7.17 12.19 -33.31
N ALA A 420 6.04 12.07 -32.61
CA ALA A 420 4.75 11.49 -33.02
C ALA A 420 4.73 10.33 -34.03
N LEU A 421 4.18 9.19 -33.59
CA LEU A 421 3.33 8.34 -34.43
C LEU A 421 2.08 7.90 -33.64
N PRO A 422 0.89 7.84 -34.28
CA PRO A 422 -0.37 7.51 -33.63
C PRO A 422 -0.56 5.99 -33.58
N VAL A 423 -1.02 5.44 -32.46
CA VAL A 423 -1.56 4.08 -32.43
C VAL A 423 -3.01 4.15 -31.95
N ALA A 424 -3.90 4.25 -32.94
CA ALA A 424 -5.31 3.96 -32.79
C ALA A 424 -5.54 2.44 -32.90
N GLY A 425 -6.45 1.92 -32.08
CA GLY A 425 -7.21 0.70 -32.39
C GLY A 425 -6.67 -0.63 -31.84
N ALA A 426 -7.24 -1.08 -30.72
CA ALA A 426 -7.68 -2.48 -30.51
C ALA A 426 -8.36 -2.63 -29.14
N TYR A 427 -9.49 -1.96 -28.94
CA TYR A 427 -10.48 -2.39 -27.95
C TYR A 427 -11.50 -3.26 -28.67
N GLY A 428 -11.70 -4.50 -28.19
CA GLY A 428 -12.85 -5.31 -28.57
C GLY A 428 -12.54 -6.76 -28.85
N ARG A 429 -12.57 -7.58 -27.80
CA ARG A 429 -13.22 -8.91 -27.73
C ARG A 429 -12.70 -9.66 -26.50
N GLY A 430 -13.62 -10.11 -25.65
CA GLY A 430 -13.32 -10.86 -24.43
C GLY A 430 -14.49 -10.89 -23.42
N ALA A 431 -15.47 -10.00 -23.57
CA ALA A 431 -16.75 -10.09 -22.86
C ALA A 431 -17.72 -10.98 -23.64
N ARG A 432 -17.58 -12.31 -23.52
CA ARG A 432 -18.61 -13.34 -23.85
C ARG A 432 -18.03 -14.74 -23.65
N GLN A 433 -17.89 -15.19 -22.40
CA GLN A 433 -17.86 -16.60 -21.99
C GLN A 433 -17.72 -16.67 -20.46
N LEU A 434 -18.83 -16.43 -19.75
CA LEU A 434 -19.04 -16.83 -18.33
C LEU A 434 -20.49 -16.48 -17.94
N ARG A 435 -21.43 -17.00 -18.72
CA ARG A 435 -22.85 -17.12 -18.36
C ARG A 435 -23.23 -18.57 -18.58
N ALA A 436 -23.00 -19.40 -17.56
CA ALA A 436 -23.71 -20.65 -17.36
C ALA A 436 -23.45 -21.12 -15.92
N MET A 437 -24.50 -21.66 -15.30
CA MET A 437 -24.56 -22.30 -13.97
C MET A 437 -24.83 -21.37 -12.77
N VAL A 438 -26.05 -20.83 -12.78
CA VAL A 438 -26.89 -20.68 -11.58
C VAL A 438 -27.47 -22.06 -11.24
N ALA A 439 -27.25 -22.54 -10.01
CA ALA A 439 -28.20 -23.32 -9.18
C ALA A 439 -27.42 -24.15 -8.14
N GLY A 440 -27.72 -23.97 -6.86
CA GLY A 440 -27.23 -24.83 -5.79
C GLY A 440 -26.97 -24.09 -4.49
N GLN A 441 -27.97 -24.07 -3.62
CA GLN A 441 -27.91 -23.63 -2.23
C GLN A 441 -26.75 -24.28 -1.46
N LEU A 442 -26.07 -23.52 -0.59
CA LEU A 442 -26.04 -23.75 0.87
C LEU A 442 -25.04 -22.81 1.56
N SER A 443 -25.55 -22.17 2.61
CA SER A 443 -24.83 -21.33 3.57
C SER A 443 -23.79 -22.11 4.35
N LEU A 444 -22.58 -21.57 4.49
CA LEU A 444 -21.56 -22.08 5.41
C LEU A 444 -20.71 -20.92 5.95
N PHE A 445 -21.23 -20.22 6.97
CA PHE A 445 -20.43 -19.38 7.88
C PHE A 445 -21.15 -19.30 9.24
N ASP A 446 -20.82 -20.25 10.12
CA ASP A 446 -20.79 -20.07 11.58
C ASP A 446 -19.31 -19.93 12.01
#